data_AF-A0A0F5Q4J3-F1
#
_entry.id   AF-A0A0F5Q4J3-F1
#
_cell.length_a   1.000
_cell.length_b   1.000
_cell.length_c   1.000
_cell.angle_alpha   90.00
_cell.angle_beta   90.00
_cell.angle_gamma   90.00
#
_symmetry.space_group_name_H-M   'P 1'
#
loop_
_entity.id
_entity.type
_entity.pdbx_description
1 polymer ?
#
loop_
_entity_poly.entity_id
_entity_poly.type
_entity_poly.pdbx_seq_one_letter_code
_entity_poly.pdbx_strand_id
1 'polypeptide(L)'
;MSDFETERAGLPVLIGEARPRPSLKRSETTAAFISQLIIGRERTAGQRERRRGPSEGAIGAYARSARNSERRLPPGYRTTILA
;
A
#
# COMPACT_ATOMS: atom_id res chain seq x y z
N MET A 1 -38.33 17.36 8.42
CA MET A 1 -37.03 17.59 9.07
C MET A 1 -36.43 16.21 9.29
N SER A 2 -35.42 15.73 8.58
CA SER A 2 -34.16 16.38 8.17
C SER A 2 -33.60 15.69 6.92
N ASP A 3 -33.24 16.47 5.90
CA ASP A 3 -32.44 16.00 4.77
C ASP A 3 -30.97 15.89 5.21
N PHE A 4 -30.41 14.68 5.14
CA PHE A 4 -28.99 14.47 5.33
C PHE A 4 -28.28 14.75 4.00
N GLU A 5 -28.01 16.02 3.73
CA GLU A 5 -27.10 16.39 2.65
C GLU A 5 -25.70 15.90 2.99
N THR A 6 -25.30 14.75 2.43
CA THR A 6 -23.91 14.31 2.42
C THR A 6 -23.14 15.26 1.51
N GLU A 7 -22.40 16.22 2.09
CA GLU A 7 -21.48 17.08 1.35
C GLU A 7 -20.58 16.22 0.46
N ARG A 8 -20.71 16.39 -0.86
CA ARG A 8 -19.83 15.73 -1.81
C ARG A 8 -18.43 16.32 -1.60
N ALA A 9 -17.53 15.53 -1.00
CA ALA A 9 -16.12 15.85 -0.95
C ALA A 9 -15.65 16.22 -2.37
N GLY A 10 -15.34 17.50 -2.57
CA GLY A 10 -15.00 18.03 -3.88
C GLY A 10 -13.87 17.21 -4.48
N LEU A 11 -14.14 16.61 -5.65
CA LEU A 11 -13.09 16.00 -6.45
C LEU A 11 -12.01 17.05 -6.69
N PRO A 12 -10.72 16.69 -6.72
CA PRO A 12 -9.66 17.64 -6.99
C PRO A 12 -9.95 18.37 -8.32
N VAL A 13 -10.31 19.65 -8.21
CA VAL A 13 -10.60 20.52 -9.34
C VAL A 13 -9.28 21.06 -9.88
N LEU A 14 -9.13 21.12 -11.20
CA LEU A 14 -7.96 21.71 -11.84
C LEU A 14 -7.82 23.19 -11.45
N ILE A 15 -6.72 23.53 -10.77
CA ILE A 15 -6.45 24.88 -10.22
C ILE A 15 -5.82 25.82 -11.28
N GLY A 16 -5.55 25.35 -12.50
CA GLY A 16 -4.98 26.20 -13.55
C GLY A 16 -4.81 25.52 -14.90
N GLU A 17 -4.32 26.29 -15.86
CA GLU A 17 -4.07 25.82 -17.23
C GLU A 17 -3.07 24.66 -17.27
N ALA A 18 -3.35 23.68 -18.13
CA ALA A 18 -2.50 22.52 -18.33
C ALA A 18 -1.13 22.96 -18.88
N ARG A 19 -0.11 22.93 -18.01
CA ARG A 19 1.27 23.21 -18.43
C ARG A 19 1.79 22.08 -19.32
N PRO A 20 2.60 22.38 -20.35
CA PRO A 20 3.27 21.35 -21.13
C PRO A 20 4.09 20.45 -20.20
N ARG A 21 3.84 19.14 -20.28
CA ARG A 21 4.57 18.15 -19.48
C ARG A 21 6.06 18.30 -19.78
N PRO A 22 6.93 18.41 -18.77
CA PRO A 22 8.37 18.47 -19.00
C PRO A 22 8.80 17.23 -19.81
N SER A 23 9.57 17.45 -20.88
CA SER A 23 10.01 16.41 -21.80
C SER A 23 10.77 15.30 -21.08
N LEU A 24 10.60 14.05 -21.52
CA LEU A 24 11.30 12.87 -20.97
C LEU A 24 12.83 13.02 -20.92
N LYS A 25 13.42 13.86 -21.78
CA LYS A 25 14.85 14.22 -21.79
C LYS A 25 15.33 14.89 -20.49
N ARG A 26 14.45 15.55 -19.73
CA ARG A 26 14.78 16.10 -18.40
C ARG A 26 14.96 15.01 -17.34
N SER A 27 14.45 13.81 -17.61
CA SER A 27 14.48 12.63 -16.74
C SER A 27 15.23 11.47 -17.42
N GLU A 28 16.20 11.77 -18.28
CA GLU A 28 17.07 10.73 -18.80
C GLU A 28 17.82 10.10 -17.64
N THR A 29 17.56 8.81 -17.44
CA THR A 29 18.19 8.05 -16.38
C THR A 29 19.62 7.74 -16.81
N THR A 30 20.56 8.59 -16.40
CA THR A 30 21.97 8.43 -16.77
C THR A 30 22.52 7.11 -16.21
N ALA A 31 23.50 6.52 -16.90
CA ALA A 31 24.20 5.31 -16.43
C ALA A 31 24.69 5.46 -14.97
N ALA A 32 25.20 6.64 -14.60
CA ALA A 32 25.61 6.95 -13.23
C ALA A 32 24.47 6.82 -12.20
N PHE A 33 23.26 7.28 -12.54
CA PHE A 33 22.09 7.14 -11.67
C PHE A 33 21.68 5.68 -11.52
N ILE A 34 21.70 4.89 -12.61
CA ILE A 34 21.39 3.45 -12.57
C ILE A 34 22.41 2.72 -11.69
N SER A 35 23.71 3.02 -11.83
CA SER A 35 24.75 2.45 -10.99
C SER A 35 24.54 2.78 -9.51
N GLN A 36 24.21 4.03 -9.18
CA GLN A 36 23.90 4.45 -7.80
C GLN A 36 22.65 3.75 -7.26
N LEU A 37 21.62 3.58 -8.08
CA LEU A 37 20.39 2.87 -7.72
C LEU A 37 20.66 1.40 -7.40
N ILE A 38 21.47 0.72 -8.22
CA ILE A 38 21.87 -0.68 -7.99
C ILE A 38 22.67 -0.78 -6.70
N ILE A 39 23.67 0.08 -6.48
CA ILE A 39 24.47 0.11 -5.25
C ILE A 39 23.57 0.34 -4.02
N GLY A 40 22.65 1.31 -4.10
CA GLY A 40 21.69 1.58 -3.03
C GLY A 40 20.76 0.40 -2.75
N ARG A 41 20.30 -0.29 -3.80
CA ARG A 41 19.49 -1.49 -3.69
C ARG A 41 20.25 -2.62 -2.97
N GLU A 42 21.48 -2.91 -3.37
CA GLU A 42 22.30 -3.95 -2.75
C GLU A 42 22.60 -3.64 -1.27
N ARG A 43 22.84 -2.37 -0.92
CA ARG A 43 22.98 -1.95 0.48
C ARG A 43 21.73 -2.19 1.34
N THR A 44 20.54 -2.18 0.73
CA THR A 44 19.28 -2.47 1.44
C THR A 44 18.91 -3.96 1.50
N ALA A 45 19.71 -4.85 0.89
CA ALA A 45 19.38 -6.28 0.78
C ALA A 45 19.13 -6.93 2.14
N GLY A 46 19.93 -6.62 3.17
CA GLY A 46 19.75 -7.18 4.52
C GLY A 46 18.45 -6.77 5.21
N GLN A 47 17.90 -5.58 4.92
CA GLN A 47 16.60 -5.17 5.46
C GLN A 47 15.43 -5.85 4.71
N ARG A 48 15.60 -6.13 3.42
CA ARG A 48 14.60 -6.84 2.60
C ARG A 48 14.52 -8.31 2.95
N GLU A 49 15.65 -8.96 3.20
CA GLU A 49 15.69 -10.36 3.65
C GLU A 49 14.89 -10.54 4.94
N ARG A 50 15.04 -9.60 5.90
CA ARG A 50 14.28 -9.61 7.16
C ARG A 50 12.78 -9.32 7.00
N ARG A 51 12.37 -8.61 5.94
CA ARG A 51 10.96 -8.24 5.66
C ARG A 51 10.26 -9.21 4.71
N ARG A 52 11.01 -9.94 3.89
CA ARG A 52 10.54 -11.12 3.18
C ARG A 52 10.49 -12.25 4.19
N GLY A 53 9.41 -12.29 4.96
CA GLY A 53 9.06 -13.53 5.63
C GLY A 53 9.05 -14.67 4.60
N PRO A 54 9.33 -15.92 5.00
CA PRO A 54 9.31 -17.05 4.10
C PRO A 54 8.00 -17.06 3.29
N SER A 55 8.05 -17.44 2.02
CA SER A 55 6.87 -17.53 1.14
C SER A 55 5.75 -18.36 1.78
N GLU A 56 6.11 -19.37 2.58
CA GLU A 56 5.19 -20.14 3.45
C GLU A 56 4.37 -19.26 4.41
N GLY A 57 4.98 -18.20 4.96
CA GLY A 57 4.31 -17.22 5.81
C GLY A 57 3.28 -16.37 5.06
N ALA A 58 3.47 -16.14 3.75
CA ALA A 58 2.52 -15.41 2.91
C ALA A 58 1.25 -16.23 2.63
N ILE A 59 1.40 -17.55 2.41
CA ILE A 59 0.27 -18.47 2.23
C ILE A 59 -0.64 -18.48 3.47
N GLY A 60 -0.04 -18.45 4.67
CA GLY A 60 -0.78 -18.41 5.93
C GLY A 60 -1.19 -17.02 6.42
N ALA A 61 -0.79 -15.92 5.74
CA ALA A 61 -0.96 -14.56 6.25
C ALA A 61 -2.44 -14.13 6.35
N TYR A 62 -3.24 -14.50 5.35
CA TYR A 62 -4.68 -14.22 5.36
C TYR A 62 -5.41 -15.03 6.45
N ALA A 63 -5.11 -16.32 6.59
CA ALA A 63 -5.69 -17.14 7.65
C ALA A 63 -5.30 -16.63 9.06
N ARG A 64 -4.05 -16.21 9.24
CA ARG A 64 -3.57 -15.66 10.51
C ARG A 64 -4.21 -14.32 10.85
N SER A 65 -4.33 -13.42 9.87
CA SER A 65 -5.00 -12.12 10.07
C SER A 65 -6.49 -12.30 10.37
N ALA A 66 -7.18 -13.21 9.68
CA ALA A 66 -8.58 -13.55 9.93
C ALA A 66 -8.80 -14.11 11.35
N ARG A 67 -7.95 -15.03 11.82
CA ARG A 67 -8.05 -15.56 13.19
C ARG A 67 -7.80 -14.48 14.25
N ASN A 68 -6.89 -13.54 13.97
CA ASN A 68 -6.61 -12.43 14.86
C ASN A 68 -7.74 -11.39 14.91
N SER A 69 -8.41 -11.13 13.79
CA SER A 69 -9.57 -10.24 13.77
C SER A 69 -10.78 -10.89 14.46
N GLU A 70 -11.02 -12.19 14.26
CA GLU A 70 -12.09 -12.92 14.93
C GLU A 70 -11.96 -12.91 16.47
N ARG A 71 -10.74 -13.10 17.01
CA ARG A 71 -10.49 -13.01 18.46
C ARG A 71 -10.83 -11.65 19.06
N ARG A 72 -10.75 -10.57 18.27
CA ARG A 72 -11.03 -9.21 18.71
C ARG A 72 -12.52 -8.84 18.61
N LEU A 73 -13.33 -9.68 17.96
CA LEU A 73 -14.76 -9.45 17.89
C LEU A 73 -15.42 -9.73 19.26
N PRO A 74 -16.44 -8.94 19.63
CA PRO A 74 -17.26 -9.22 20.80
C PRO A 74 -17.93 -10.60 20.72
N PRO A 75 -18.33 -11.19 21.87
CA PRO A 75 -19.12 -12.40 21.91
C PRO A 75 -20.40 -12.21 21.07
N GLY A 76 -20.71 -13.15 20.18
CA GLY A 76 -21.89 -13.10 19.28
C GLY A 76 -21.61 -12.67 17.84
N TYR A 77 -20.46 -12.03 17.57
CA TYR A 77 -20.06 -11.61 16.20
C TYR A 77 -18.98 -12.50 15.58
N ARG A 78 -18.52 -13.53 16.30
CA ARG A 78 -17.52 -14.51 15.82
C ARG A 78 -18.21 -15.57 14.98
N THR A 79 -17.66 -15.90 13.82
CA THR A 79 -18.28 -16.83 12.86
C THR A 79 -18.15 -18.30 13.27
N THR A 80 -17.42 -18.62 14.34
CA THR A 80 -17.25 -19.98 14.85
C THR A 80 -17.91 -20.20 16.21
N ILE A 81 -19.26 -20.30 16.22
CA ILE A 81 -19.99 -21.23 17.09
C ILE A 81 -21.20 -21.73 16.29
N LEU A 82 -21.03 -22.81 15.53
CA LEU A 82 -22.11 -23.74 15.21
C LEU A 82 -21.93 -24.92 16.16
N ALA A 83 -23.04 -25.31 16.80
CA ALA A 83 -23.16 -26.27 17.90
C ALA A 83 -22.42 -27.59 17.69
#